data_AF-A0A1Z5L1D3-F1
#
_entry.id   AF-A0A1Z5L1D3-F1
#
_cell.length_a   1.000
_cell.length_b   1.000
_cell.length_c   1.000
_cell.angle_alpha   90.00
_cell.angle_beta   90.00
_cell.angle_gamma   90.00
#
_symmetry.space_group_name_H-M   'P 1'
#
loop_
_entity.id
_entity.type
_entity.pdbx_description
1 polymer ?
#
loop_
_entity_poly.entity_id
_entity_poly.type
_entity_poly.pdbx_seq_one_letter_code
_entity_poly.pdbx_strand_id
1 'polypeptide(L)' 'MGAYKYMQELWRKKQSEVMRFLLRLRCWYFRQLITCLRAPRPIRPYKARRLGYRAKLGYVINRIRVRR' A
#
# COMPACT_ATOMS: atom_id res chain seq x y z
N MET A 1 5.29 -6.96 21.04
CA MET A 1 5.56 -6.30 19.74
C MET A 1 4.40 -6.59 18.79
N GLY A 2 3.72 -5.57 18.25
CA GLY A 2 2.54 -5.80 17.39
C GLY A 2 2.90 -6.09 15.93
N ALA A 3 2.00 -6.76 15.21
CA ALA A 3 2.15 -7.11 13.78
C ALA A 3 2.57 -5.92 12.89
N TYR A 4 2.14 -4.71 13.22
CA TYR A 4 2.49 -3.49 12.49
C TYR A 4 3.98 -3.12 12.53
N LYS A 5 4.69 -3.51 13.59
CA LYS A 5 6.14 -3.27 13.70
C LYS A 5 6.90 -4.10 12.67
N TYR A 6 6.58 -5.38 12.51
CA TYR A 6 7.16 -6.25 11.48
C TYR A 6 6.82 -5.79 10.07
N MET A 7 5.56 -5.39 9.83
CA MET A 7 5.17 -4.78 8.55
C MET A 7 5.98 -3.52 8.26
N GLN A 8 6.30 -2.72 9.30
CA GLN A 8 7.12 -1.53 9.13
C GLN A 8 8.55 -1.86 8.75
N GLU A 9 9.17 -2.82 9.42
CA GLU A 9 10.54 -3.27 9.15
C GLU A 9 10.69 -3.84 7.74
N LEU A 10 9.73 -4.65 7.28
CA LEU A 10 9.73 -5.17 5.91
C LEU A 10 9.73 -4.04 4.87
N TRP A 11 8.95 -2.99 5.10
CA TRP A 11 8.87 -1.83 4.21
C TRP A 11 10.08 -0.87 4.31
N ARG A 12 10.90 -0.97 5.36
CA ARG A 12 12.20 -0.29 5.43
C ARG A 12 13.21 -0.96 4.48
N LYS A 13 13.20 -2.30 4.40
CA LYS A 13 14.07 -3.10 3.52
C LYS A 13 13.47 -3.34 2.14
N LYS A 14 13.25 -2.27 1.36
CA LYS A 14 12.62 -2.36 0.02
C LYS A 14 13.42 -3.14 -1.02
N GLN A 15 14.74 -3.24 -0.85
CA GLN A 15 15.62 -3.97 -1.76
C GLN A 15 15.61 -5.48 -1.54
N SER A 16 15.03 -5.96 -0.44
CA SER A 16 14.88 -7.40 -0.20
C SER A 16 14.13 -8.07 -1.35
N GLU A 17 14.51 -9.31 -1.66
CA GLU A 17 13.94 -10.06 -2.79
C GLU A 17 12.41 -10.18 -2.70
N VAL A 18 11.90 -10.42 -1.49
CA VAL A 18 10.46 -10.47 -1.21
C VAL A 18 9.77 -9.15 -1.57
N MET A 19 10.31 -8.01 -1.13
CA MET A 19 9.71 -6.71 -1.43
C MET A 19 9.83 -6.35 -2.90
N ARG A 20 10.96 -6.66 -3.54
CA ARG A 20 11.16 -6.42 -4.97
C ARG A 20 10.16 -7.21 -5.81
N PHE A 21 9.95 -8.48 -5.49
CA PHE A 21 8.96 -9.34 -6.12
C PHE A 21 7.54 -8.78 -5.97
N LEU A 22 7.13 -8.45 -4.74
CA LEU A 22 5.79 -7.89 -4.47
C LEU A 22 5.56 -6.55 -5.16
N LEU A 23 6.56 -5.66 -5.20
CA LEU A 23 6.45 -4.36 -5.87
C LEU A 23 6.38 -4.51 -7.38
N ARG A 24 7.11 -5.46 -7.98
CA ARG A 24 7.06 -5.73 -9.42
C ARG A 24 5.67 -6.21 -9.83
N LEU A 25 5.14 -7.22 -9.15
CA LEU A 25 3.81 -7.76 -9.42
C LEU A 25 2.72 -6.70 -9.26
N ARG A 26 2.78 -5.90 -8.19
CA ARG A 26 1.83 -4.79 -7.96
C ARG A 26 1.94 -3.71 -9.03
N CYS A 27 3.14 -3.33 -9.43
CA CYS A 27 3.33 -2.32 -10.48
C CYS A 27 2.71 -2.79 -11.80
N TRP A 28 2.90 -4.06 -12.16
CA TRP A 28 2.26 -4.66 -13.33
C TRP A 28 0.73 -4.58 -13.24
N TYR A 29 0.15 -5.04 -12.13
CA TYR A 29 -1.31 -5.00 -11.93
C TYR A 29 -1.86 -3.57 -11.97
N PHE A 30 -1.19 -2.60 -11.33
CA PHE A 30 -1.64 -1.21 -11.31
C PHE A 30 -1.51 -0.48 -12.64
N ARG A 31 -0.71 -0.97 -13.59
CA ARG A 31 -0.64 -0.40 -14.95
C ARG A 31 -1.91 -0.66 -15.76
N GLN A 32 -2.59 -1.77 -15.50
CA GLN A 32 -3.83 -2.16 -16.18
C GLN A 32 -5.06 -1.43 -15.65
N LEU A 33 -4.95 -0.80 -14.48
CA LEU A 33 -6.07 -0.08 -13.85
C LEU A 33 -6.14 1.37 -14.32
N ILE A 34 -7.32 1.96 -14.16
CA ILE A 34 -7.58 3.39 -14.40
C ILE A 34 -6.74 4.27 -13.48
N THR A 35 -6.52 5.52 -13.92
CA THR A 35 -5.67 6.50 -13.23
C THR A 35 -6.08 6.76 -11.78
N CYS A 36 -7.38 6.91 -11.51
CA CYS A 36 -7.93 7.12 -10.18
C CYS A 36 -8.92 6.01 -9.85
N LEU A 37 -8.51 5.05 -9.03
CA LEU A 37 -9.33 3.91 -8.63
C LEU A 37 -9.56 3.90 -7.13
N ARG A 38 -10.81 3.73 -6.71
CA ARG A 38 -11.13 3.46 -5.30
C ARG A 38 -10.70 2.06 -4.90
N ALA A 39 -9.87 1.97 -3.87
CA ALA A 39 -9.42 0.70 -3.31
C ALA A 39 -10.23 0.33 -2.06
N PRO A 40 -10.64 -0.94 -1.91
CA PRO A 40 -11.40 -1.37 -0.73
C PRO A 40 -10.57 -1.36 0.56
N ARG A 41 -9.25 -1.57 0.46
CA ARG A 41 -8.32 -1.61 1.61
C ARG A 41 -6.97 -0.98 1.28
N PRO A 42 -6.28 -0.40 2.28
CA PRO A 42 -4.92 0.11 2.10
C PRO A 42 -3.94 -1.02 1.81
N ILE A 43 -3.05 -0.81 0.84
CA ILE A 43 -1.93 -1.74 0.56
C ILE A 43 -0.93 -1.77 1.73
N ARG A 44 -0.81 -0.64 2.45
CA ARG A 44 0.09 -0.48 3.60
C ARG A 44 -0.71 -0.05 4.83
N PRO A 45 -1.36 -1.01 5.54
CA PRO A 45 -2.27 -0.69 6.63
C PRO A 45 -1.57 0.03 7.80
N TYR A 46 -0.32 -0.33 8.12
CA TYR A 46 0.42 0.34 9.19
C TYR A 46 0.65 1.83 8.91
N LYS A 47 1.01 2.20 7.67
CA LYS A 47 1.24 3.60 7.30
C LYS A 47 -0.06 4.36 7.24
N ALA A 48 -1.10 3.73 6.69
CA ALA A 48 -2.44 4.33 6.67
C ALA A 48 -2.91 4.67 8.09
N ARG A 49 -2.80 3.74 9.05
CA ARG A 49 -3.18 4.00 10.45
C ARG A 49 -2.38 5.14 11.09
N ARG A 50 -1.07 5.21 10.84
CA ARG A 50 -0.23 6.32 11.32
C ARG A 50 -0.62 7.68 10.71
N LEU A 51 -1.17 7.68 9.50
CA LEU A 51 -1.70 8.88 8.84
C LEU A 51 -3.16 9.19 9.24
N GLY A 52 -3.72 8.49 10.23
CA GLY A 52 -5.08 8.74 10.73
C GLY A 52 -6.17 7.88 10.09
N TYR A 53 -5.85 6.97 9.16
CA TYR A 53 -6.86 6.05 8.61
C TYR A 53 -7.42 5.14 9.72
N ARG A 54 -8.75 5.10 9.82
CA ARG A 54 -9.49 4.15 10.64
C ARG A 54 -10.39 3.30 9.74
N ALA A 55 -10.53 2.02 10.07
CA ALA A 55 -11.47 1.14 9.39
C ALA A 55 -12.89 1.40 9.93
N LYS A 56 -13.45 2.57 9.58
CA LYS A 56 -14.81 3.00 9.91
C LYS A 56 -15.48 3.53 8.63
N LEU A 57 -16.80 3.56 8.62
CA LEU A 57 -17.56 4.20 7.54
C LEU A 57 -17.15 5.68 7.41
N GLY A 58 -17.17 6.20 6.18
CA GLY A 58 -16.70 7.55 5.85
C GLY A 58 -15.22 7.66 5.47
N TYR A 59 -14.38 6.65 5.77
CA TYR A 59 -12.99 6.62 5.29
C TYR A 59 -12.91 5.95 3.91
N VAL A 60 -12.31 6.66 2.95
CA VAL A 60 -12.09 6.16 1.59
C VAL A 60 -10.60 6.22 1.26
N ILE A 61 -10.12 5.22 0.51
CA ILE A 61 -8.76 5.19 0.00
C ILE A 61 -8.82 5.08 -1.52
N ASN A 62 -8.24 6.06 -2.19
CA ASN A 62 -8.06 6.04 -3.63
C ASN A 62 -6.59 5.76 -3.98
N ARG A 63 -6.40 5.06 -5.09
CA ARG A 63 -5.10 4.83 -5.73
C ARG A 63 -5.03 5.74 -6.95
N ILE A 64 -3.95 6.50 -7.03
CA ILE A 64 -3.74 7.49 -8.09
C ILE A 64 -2.42 7.18 -8.79
N ARG A 65 -2.44 7.13 -10.12
CA ARG A 65 -1.25 7.00 -10.98
C ARG A 65 -0.85 8.37 -11.51
N VAL A 66 0.41 8.75 -11.32
CA VAL A 66 1.00 9.98 -11.87
C VAL A 66 2.15 9.59 -12.79
N ARG A 67 2.29 10.26 -13.95
CA ARG A 67 3.42 10.07 -14.85
C ARG A 67 4.68 10.61 -14.16
N ARG A 68 5.78 9.86 -14.24
CA ARG A 68 7.09 10.31 -13.75
C ARG A 68 7.75 11.23 -14.75
#